data_AF-A0A016RX78-F1
#
_entry.id   AF-A0A016RX78-F1
#
_cell.length_a   1.000
_cell.length_b   1.000
_cell.length_c   1.000
_cell.angle_alpha   90.00
_cell.angle_beta   90.00
_cell.angle_gamma   90.00
#
_symmetry.space_group_name_H-M   'P 1'
#
loop_
_entity.id
_entity.type
_entity.pdbx_description
1 polymer ?
#
loop_
_entity_poly.entity_id
_entity_poly.type
_entity_poly.pdbx_seq_one_letter_code
_entity_poly.pdbx_strand_id
1 'polypeptide(L)'
;MRWANMLIGYDFDIEYIKNDSFGQADGLSRLIQRHPLTQEDCVIASFEVDVKQMSADAVQRLPVSDESIRKQTGKRVVLRKLRSFTDSGRWPKVVEGA
;
A
#
# COMPACT_ATOMS: atom_id res chain seq x y z
N MET A 1 -5.71 1.35 -2.77
CA MET A 1 -6.62 0.84 -3.82
C MET A 1 -6.90 -0.66 -3.69
N ARG A 2 -7.17 -1.20 -2.48
CA ARG A 2 -7.37 -2.65 -2.28
C ARG A 2 -8.76 -3.14 -2.70
N TRP A 3 -9.78 -2.30 -2.48
CA TRP A 3 -11.19 -2.62 -2.76
C TRP A 3 -11.67 -2.16 -4.15
N ALA A 4 -10.84 -1.42 -4.90
CA ALA A 4 -11.25 -0.82 -6.17
C ALA A 4 -11.70 -1.87 -7.21
N ASN A 5 -10.93 -2.96 -7.37
CA ASN A 5 -11.31 -4.06 -8.28
C ASN A 5 -12.57 -4.78 -7.83
N MET A 6 -12.80 -4.91 -6.53
CA MET A 6 -13.99 -5.56 -6.00
C MET A 6 -15.25 -4.72 -6.25
N LEU A 7 -15.15 -3.40 -6.05
CA LEU A 7 -16.27 -2.47 -6.26
C LEU A 7 -16.70 -2.38 -7.73
N ILE A 8 -15.80 -2.55 -8.70
CA ILE A 8 -16.16 -2.55 -10.15
C ILE A 8 -17.19 -3.64 -10.50
N GLY A 9 -17.27 -4.72 -9.72
CA GLY A 9 -18.22 -5.82 -9.95
C GLY A 9 -19.65 -5.54 -9.49
N TYR A 10 -19.91 -4.38 -8.88
CA TYR A 10 -21.23 -4.03 -8.35
C TYR A 10 -21.76 -2.79 -9.06
N ASP A 11 -23.07 -2.77 -9.30
CA ASP A 11 -23.80 -1.59 -9.76
C ASP A 11 -24.37 -0.89 -8.52
N PHE A 12 -23.79 0.25 -8.14
CA PHE A 12 -24.18 0.99 -6.94
C PHE A 12 -23.94 2.49 -7.07
N ASP A 13 -24.73 3.25 -6.33
CA ASP A 13 -24.55 4.68 -6.12
C ASP A 13 -24.03 4.97 -4.71
N ILE A 14 -23.27 6.06 -4.55
CA ILE A 14 -22.73 6.50 -3.26
C ILE A 14 -23.56 7.66 -2.74
N GLU A 15 -24.21 7.45 -1.59
CA GLU A 15 -25.04 8.47 -0.95
C GLU A 15 -24.64 8.69 0.52
N TYR A 16 -24.81 9.93 0.99
CA TYR A 16 -24.66 10.26 2.40
C TYR A 16 -25.96 10.01 3.15
N ILE A 17 -25.92 9.11 4.14
CA ILE A 17 -27.07 8.80 5.00
C ILE A 17 -26.85 9.45 6.38
N LYS A 18 -27.83 10.24 6.83
CA LYS A 18 -27.80 10.87 8.15
C LYS A 18 -27.93 9.81 9.25
N ASN A 19 -27.29 10.07 10.39
CA ASN A 19 -27.24 9.14 11.52
C ASN A 19 -28.63 8.68 11.99
N ASP A 20 -29.61 9.60 12.02
CA ASP A 20 -30.98 9.30 12.46
C ASP A 20 -31.73 8.36 11.49
N SER A 21 -31.33 8.32 10.22
CA SER A 21 -31.89 7.45 9.19
C SER A 21 -31.11 6.13 9.04
N PHE A 22 -29.95 6.00 9.69
CA PHE A 22 -29.08 4.82 9.67
C PHE A 22 -29.25 3.91 10.91
N GLY A 23 -30.22 4.22 11.79
CA GLY A 23 -30.35 3.57 13.11
C GLY A 23 -30.47 2.05 13.10
N GLN A 24 -31.03 1.44 12.05
CA GLN A 24 -31.11 -0.03 11.94
C GLN A 24 -29.73 -0.67 11.72
N ALA A 25 -28.95 -0.11 10.80
CA ALA A 25 -27.59 -0.59 10.52
C ALA A 25 -26.62 -0.23 11.66
N ASP A 26 -26.79 0.94 12.30
CA ASP A 26 -26.05 1.30 13.52
C ASP A 26 -26.32 0.28 14.65
N GLY A 27 -27.58 -0.05 14.91
CA GLY A 27 -27.97 -1.05 15.91
C GLY A 27 -27.36 -2.43 15.64
N LEU A 28 -27.39 -2.90 14.40
CA LEU A 28 -26.78 -4.18 14.00
C LEU A 28 -25.24 -4.16 14.11
N SER A 29 -24.58 -3.07 13.70
CA SER A 29 -23.12 -2.97 13.79
C SER A 29 -22.61 -3.00 15.24
N ARG A 30 -23.34 -2.36 16.16
CA ARG A 30 -23.04 -2.38 17.60
C ARG A 30 -23.33 -3.73 18.26
N LEU A 31 -24.25 -4.52 17.69
CA LEU A 31 -24.55 -5.86 18.19
C LEU A 31 -23.37 -6.83 17.99
N ILE A 32 -22.65 -6.69 16.86
CA ILE A 32 -21.48 -7.51 16.52
C ILE A 32 -20.29 -7.21 17.45
N GLN A 33 -20.12 -5.97 17.93
CA GLN A 33 -19.06 -5.62 18.90
C GLN A 33 -19.13 -6.41 20.21
N ARG A 34 -20.28 -7.01 20.53
CA ARG A 34 -20.47 -7.87 21.71
C ARG A 34 -20.12 -9.33 21.46
N HIS A 35 -19.83 -9.73 20.23
CA HIS A 35 -19.30 -11.05 19.90
C HIS A 35 -17.77 -11.02 19.86
N PRO A 36 -17.09 -12.04 20.40
CA PRO A 36 -15.65 -12.18 20.17
C PRO A 36 -15.40 -12.35 18.67
N LEU A 37 -14.40 -11.64 18.15
CA LEU A 37 -13.99 -11.73 16.75
C LEU A 37 -13.74 -13.18 16.37
N THR A 38 -14.30 -13.59 15.22
CA THR A 38 -14.14 -14.97 14.74
C THR A 38 -12.73 -15.17 14.18
N GLN A 39 -12.31 -16.43 14.05
CA GLN A 39 -10.99 -16.78 13.51
C GLN A 39 -10.72 -16.15 12.13
N GLU A 40 -11.75 -15.93 11.31
CA GLU A 40 -11.64 -15.34 9.97
C GLU A 40 -11.13 -13.89 9.99
N ASP A 41 -11.56 -13.07 10.97
CA ASP A 41 -11.06 -11.70 11.15
C ASP A 41 -9.57 -11.69 11.56
N CYS A 42 -9.10 -12.75 12.22
CA CYS A 42 -7.69 -12.96 12.58
C CYS A 42 -6.86 -13.40 11.35
N VAL A 43 -7.45 -14.14 10.42
CA VAL A 43 -6.79 -14.61 9.18
C VAL A 43 -6.45 -13.43 8.25
N ILE A 44 -7.24 -12.35 8.28
CA ILE A 44 -6.96 -11.15 7.49
C ILE A 44 -5.68 -10.43 7.99
N ALA A 45 -5.42 -10.41 9.30
CA ALA A 45 -4.19 -9.81 9.82
C ALA A 45 -2.97 -10.69 9.55
N SER A 46 -3.12 -12.02 9.60
CA SER A 46 -2.01 -12.95 9.39
C SER A 46 -1.51 -12.98 7.94
N PHE A 47 -2.40 -12.87 6.93
CA PHE A 47 -1.94 -12.84 5.53
C PHE A 47 -1.11 -11.58 5.22
N GLU A 48 -1.43 -10.41 5.78
CA GLU A 48 -0.66 -9.19 5.50
C GLU A 48 0.77 -9.27 6.04
N VAL A 49 0.93 -9.92 7.19
CA VAL A 49 2.24 -10.21 7.78
C VAL A 49 2.99 -11.22 6.91
N ASP A 50 2.31 -12.27 6.44
CA ASP A 50 2.88 -13.32 5.60
C ASP A 50 3.35 -12.78 4.22
N VAL A 51 2.56 -11.92 3.57
CA VAL A 51 2.95 -11.26 2.31
C VAL A 51 4.16 -10.35 2.49
N LYS A 52 4.22 -9.59 3.59
CA LYS A 52 5.40 -8.75 3.89
C LYS A 52 6.64 -9.62 4.10
N GLN A 53 6.52 -10.72 4.84
CA GLN A 53 7.63 -11.63 5.08
C GLN A 53 8.09 -12.30 3.79
N MET A 54 7.17 -12.83 2.97
CA MET A 54 7.47 -13.43 1.67
C MET A 54 8.17 -12.44 0.73
N SER A 55 7.75 -11.17 0.74
CA SER A 55 8.39 -10.12 -0.06
C SER A 55 9.82 -9.81 0.41
N ALA A 56 10.04 -9.77 1.73
CA ALA A 56 11.36 -9.54 2.30
C ALA A 56 12.30 -10.72 1.98
N ASP A 57 11.82 -11.95 2.13
CA ASP A 57 12.57 -13.16 1.81
C ASP A 57 12.91 -13.25 0.32
N ALA A 58 11.97 -12.86 -0.56
CA ALA A 58 12.20 -12.82 -2.01
C ALA A 58 13.29 -11.81 -2.38
N VAL A 59 13.29 -10.62 -1.76
CA VAL A 59 14.32 -9.60 -1.97
C VAL A 59 15.69 -10.06 -1.45
N GLN A 60 15.75 -10.74 -0.31
CA GLN A 60 17.00 -11.29 0.23
C GLN A 60 17.62 -12.38 -0.64
N ARG A 61 16.81 -13.11 -1.40
CA ARG A 61 17.30 -14.14 -2.35
C ARG A 61 17.85 -13.57 -3.65
N LEU A 62 17.67 -12.27 -3.91
CA LEU A 62 18.23 -11.66 -5.11
C LEU A 62 19.77 -11.63 -5.00
N PRO A 63 20.50 -11.88 -6.10
CA PRO A 63 21.97 -11.84 -6.11
C PRO A 63 22.54 -10.43 -5.90
N VAL A 64 21.68 -9.41 -5.84
CA VAL A 64 22.05 -8.01 -5.70
C VAL A 64 21.32 -7.43 -4.48
N SER A 65 22.09 -6.98 -3.49
CA SER A 65 21.58 -6.34 -2.28
C SER A 65 21.33 -4.84 -2.46
N ASP A 66 20.49 -4.27 -1.60
CA ASP A 66 20.26 -2.82 -1.51
C ASP A 66 21.57 -2.05 -1.30
N GLU A 67 22.50 -2.61 -0.50
CA GLU A 67 23.80 -2.04 -0.23
C GLU A 67 24.66 -1.98 -1.50
N SER A 68 24.65 -3.06 -2.27
CA SER A 68 25.37 -3.14 -3.54
C SER A 68 24.85 -2.09 -4.53
N ILE A 69 23.53 -1.95 -4.63
CA ILE A 69 22.87 -0.95 -5.47
C ILE A 69 23.25 0.45 -4.99
N ARG A 70 23.14 0.74 -3.69
CA ARG A 70 23.47 2.05 -3.11
C ARG A 70 24.93 2.44 -3.38
N LYS A 71 25.86 1.52 -3.14
CA LYS A 71 27.30 1.72 -3.38
C LYS A 71 27.57 2.01 -4.85
N GLN A 72 26.99 1.22 -5.76
CA GLN A 72 27.24 1.38 -7.19
C GLN A 72 26.55 2.63 -7.77
N THR A 73 25.38 2.98 -7.25
CA THR A 73 24.65 4.21 -7.58
C THR A 73 25.48 5.45 -7.21
N GLY A 74 26.11 5.45 -6.03
CA GLY A 74 26.97 6.55 -5.57
C GLY A 74 28.22 6.79 -6.44
N LYS A 75 28.69 5.78 -7.19
CA LYS A 75 29.85 5.93 -8.08
C LYS A 75 29.52 6.68 -9.37
N ARG A 76 28.28 6.60 -9.86
CA ARG A 76 27.90 7.20 -11.15
C ARG A 76 27.41 8.63 -10.95
N VAL A 77 28.05 9.59 -11.64
CA VAL A 77 27.69 11.02 -11.59
C VAL A 77 26.22 11.24 -11.98
N VAL A 78 25.76 10.58 -13.04
CA VAL A 78 24.37 10.68 -13.53
C VAL A 78 23.37 10.22 -12.48
N LEU A 79 23.63 9.08 -11.82
CA LEU A 79 22.71 8.54 -10.81
C LEU A 79 22.71 9.35 -9.52
N ARG A 80 23.84 9.96 -9.14
CA ARG A 80 23.88 10.95 -8.05
C ARG A 80 23.03 12.18 -8.36
N LYS A 81 23.11 12.69 -9.60
CA LYS A 81 22.29 13.82 -10.05
C LYS A 81 20.81 13.45 -10.04
N LEU A 82 20.46 12.25 -10.54
CA LEU A 82 19.09 11.72 -10.47
C LEU A 82 18.59 11.65 -9.02
N ARG A 83 19.39 11.10 -8.10
CA ARG A 83 19.05 11.05 -6.67
C ARG A 83 18.76 12.43 -6.11
N SER A 84 19.55 13.45 -6.46
CA SER A 84 19.30 14.83 -5.99
C SER A 84 17.98 15.42 -6.49
N PHE A 85 17.51 15.03 -7.67
CA PHE A 85 16.18 15.44 -8.16
C PHE A 85 15.07 14.72 -7.40
N THR A 86 15.24 13.43 -7.13
CA THR A 86 14.29 12.66 -6.30
C THR A 86 14.20 13.24 -4.89
N ASP A 87 15.33 13.51 -4.23
CA ASP A 87 15.39 14.03 -2.87
C ASP A 87 14.84 15.47 -2.77
N SER A 88 15.02 16.30 -3.80
CA SER A 88 14.53 17.68 -3.83
C SER A 88 13.11 17.85 -4.38
N GLY A 89 12.53 16.79 -4.97
CA GLY A 89 11.23 16.82 -5.66
C GLY A 89 11.17 17.70 -6.91
N ARG A 90 12.28 18.32 -7.32
CA ARG A 90 12.36 19.25 -8.45
C ARG A 90 12.97 18.57 -9.67
N TRP A 91 12.11 18.14 -10.56
CA TRP A 91 12.51 17.48 -11.81
C TRP A 91 12.80 18.50 -12.90
N PRO A 92 13.89 18.33 -13.68
CA PRO A 92 14.14 19.18 -14.84
C PRO A 92 13.06 18.94 -15.90
N LYS A 93 12.52 20.04 -16.46
CA LYS A 93 11.48 19.99 -17.51
C LYS A 93 12.03 19.62 -18.89
N VAL A 94 13.33 19.81 -19.10
CA VAL A 94 14.06 19.43 -20.31
C VAL A 94 15.37 18.79 -19.85
N VAL A 95 15.62 17.58 -20.35
CA VAL A 95 16.88 16.86 -20.15
C VAL A 95 17.71 17.10 -21.40
N GLU A 96 18.59 18.10 -21.41
CA GLU A 96 19.55 18.25 -22.50
C GLU A 96 20.72 17.28 -22.34
N GLY A 97 20.97 16.51 -23.40
CA GLY A 97 22.22 15.79 -23.65
C GLY A 97 22.34 14.40 -23.02
N ALA A 98 22.08 13.38 -23.84
CA ALA A 98 22.79 12.11 -23.80
C ALA A 98 23.85 12.11 -24.90
#